data_AF-A0A0D3EFZ0-F1
#
_entry.id   AF-A0A0D3EFZ0-F1
#
_cell.length_a   1.000
_cell.length_b   1.000
_cell.length_c   1.000
_cell.angle_alpha   90.00
_cell.angle_beta   90.00
_cell.angle_gamma   90.00
#
_symmetry.space_group_name_H-M   'P 1'
#
loop_
_entity.id
_entity.type
_entity.pdbx_description
1 polymer ?
#
loop_
_entity_poly.entity_id
_entity_poly.type
_entity_poly.pdbx_seq_one_letter_code
_entity_poly.pdbx_strand_id
1 'polypeptide(L)'
;MSSPPSYHTKVFCKYRVIIGVAVIFFVLFFFNQIYLKSQYFDSNIFTIQYQERLLQPKEAATNLSHLMFVLVGSSRTWRDRKVYLGSWWRPNVTRGNIFFDVEPSEEFQPWSPALPPLKVNEDLKKLKIYPKLTNRNHTRIYRSILENYRLKQDEDVRWYVTGDDDSVFFVDNMVDVLSKYDHTEKHYIGMFSETIKSNFHFSFDMAFGGGGYALSYPLVEALVEELDNCIERYHYIWAVDHLQSLCLADLGVDLSLEKGFHQVS
;
A
#
# COMPACT_ATOMS: atom_id res chain seq x y z
N MET A 1 -33.16 62.22 -11.72
CA MET A 1 -33.14 62.59 -10.28
C MET A 1 -33.19 61.31 -9.46
N SER A 2 -32.04 60.84 -8.96
CA SER A 2 -31.96 59.67 -8.10
C SER A 2 -32.23 60.09 -6.66
N SER A 3 -33.28 59.53 -6.06
CA SER A 3 -33.64 59.73 -4.66
C SER A 3 -32.54 59.17 -3.74
N PRO A 4 -32.14 59.89 -2.67
CA PRO A 4 -31.10 59.42 -1.77
C PRO A 4 -31.56 58.19 -0.98
N PRO A 5 -30.66 57.25 -0.63
CA PRO A 5 -31.04 56.08 0.13
C PRO A 5 -31.52 56.47 1.54
N SER A 6 -32.65 55.90 1.95
CA SER A 6 -33.24 56.02 3.29
C SER A 6 -32.21 55.76 4.39
N TYR A 7 -32.24 56.59 5.44
CA TYR A 7 -31.38 56.52 6.63
C TYR A 7 -31.31 55.10 7.22
N HIS A 8 -32.41 54.34 7.18
CA HIS A 8 -32.48 52.98 7.69
C HIS A 8 -31.61 51.99 6.91
N THR A 9 -31.48 52.14 5.59
CA THR A 9 -30.68 51.23 4.74
C THR A 9 -29.18 51.34 5.06
N LYS A 10 -28.70 52.51 5.49
CA LYS A 10 -27.30 52.72 5.89
C LYS A 10 -26.97 52.11 7.26
N VAL A 11 -27.92 52.09 8.19
CA VAL A 11 -27.74 51.51 9.54
C VAL A 11 -27.71 49.98 9.50
N PHE A 12 -28.61 49.36 8.71
CA PHE A 12 -28.63 47.90 8.54
C PHE A 12 -27.37 47.35 7.87
N CYS A 13 -26.78 48.10 6.93
CA CYS A 13 -25.54 47.69 6.26
C CYS A 13 -24.34 47.69 7.21
N LYS A 14 -24.23 48.71 8.09
CA LYS A 14 -23.18 48.77 9.12
C LYS A 14 -23.28 47.63 10.12
N TYR A 15 -24.48 47.25 10.55
CA TYR A 15 -24.68 46.15 11.50
C TYR A 15 -24.29 44.78 10.91
N ARG A 16 -24.55 44.54 9.62
CA ARG A 16 -24.15 43.29 8.94
C ARG A 16 -22.64 43.14 8.82
N VAL A 17 -21.91 44.22 8.57
CA VAL A 17 -20.44 44.20 8.52
C VAL A 17 -19.86 43.88 9.90
N ILE A 18 -20.40 44.49 10.96
CA ILE A 18 -19.93 44.24 12.34
C ILE A 18 -20.19 42.77 12.76
N ILE A 19 -21.37 42.23 12.44
CA ILE A 19 -21.69 40.82 12.72
C ILE A 19 -20.76 39.88 11.93
N GLY A 20 -20.49 40.18 10.66
CA GLY A 20 -19.58 39.38 9.84
C GLY A 20 -18.15 39.34 10.41
N VAL A 21 -17.63 40.48 10.83
CA VAL A 21 -16.29 40.56 11.47
C VAL A 21 -16.27 39.80 12.80
N ALA A 22 -17.32 39.89 13.61
CA ALA A 22 -17.42 39.16 14.87
C ALA A 22 -17.45 37.63 14.67
N VAL A 23 -18.18 37.14 13.66
CA VAL A 23 -18.21 35.71 13.32
C VAL A 23 -16.85 35.23 12.83
N ILE A 24 -16.16 35.99 11.97
CA ILE A 24 -14.81 35.64 11.50
C ILE A 24 -13.83 35.57 12.68
N PHE A 25 -13.87 36.54 13.59
CA PHE A 25 -13.02 36.54 14.77
C PHE A 25 -13.30 35.37 15.70
N PHE A 26 -14.58 35.02 15.88
CA PHE A 26 -15.00 33.85 16.65
C PHE A 26 -14.48 32.55 16.01
N VAL A 27 -14.65 32.38 14.70
CA VAL A 27 -14.12 31.22 13.96
C VAL A 27 -12.61 31.13 14.13
N LEU A 28 -11.85 32.20 13.88
CA LEU A 28 -10.39 32.21 14.01
C LEU A 28 -9.92 31.92 15.44
N PHE A 29 -10.63 32.43 16.45
CA PHE A 29 -10.30 32.17 17.85
C PHE A 29 -10.52 30.70 18.22
N PHE A 30 -11.66 30.11 17.86
CA PHE A 30 -11.93 28.70 18.15
C PHE A 30 -11.04 27.75 17.35
N PHE A 31 -10.76 28.04 16.07
CA PHE A 31 -9.79 27.27 15.28
C PHE A 31 -8.39 27.32 15.89
N ASN A 32 -7.91 28.50 16.35
CA ASN A 32 -6.62 28.59 17.03
C ASN A 32 -6.58 27.82 18.35
N GLN A 33 -7.65 27.88 19.15
CA GLN A 33 -7.73 27.12 20.40
C GLN A 33 -7.70 25.60 20.17
N ILE A 34 -8.43 25.12 19.15
CA ILE A 34 -8.40 23.70 18.76
C ILE A 34 -7.00 23.30 18.25
N TYR A 35 -6.39 24.14 17.42
CA TYR A 35 -5.05 23.90 16.87
C TYR A 35 -3.97 23.84 17.95
N LEU A 36 -3.96 24.80 18.89
CA LEU A 36 -3.04 24.82 20.03
C LEU A 36 -3.21 23.60 20.94
N LYS A 37 -4.47 23.18 21.17
CA LYS A 37 -4.77 21.99 21.99
C LYS A 37 -4.32 20.70 21.30
N SER A 38 -4.48 20.60 19.97
CA SER A 38 -3.96 19.48 19.16
C SER A 38 -2.44 19.40 19.28
N GLN A 39 -1.73 20.50 19.05
CA GLN A 39 -0.26 20.53 19.14
C GLN A 39 0.27 20.12 20.52
N TYR A 40 -0.40 20.56 21.60
CA TYR A 40 -0.01 20.16 22.96
C TYR A 40 -0.30 18.67 23.24
N PHE A 41 -1.39 18.13 22.70
CA PHE A 41 -1.70 16.71 22.83
C PHE A 41 -0.71 15.83 22.04
N ASP A 42 -0.41 16.19 20.79
CA ASP A 42 0.51 15.48 19.91
C ASP A 42 1.94 15.46 20.47
N SER A 43 2.42 16.58 21.00
CA SER A 43 3.76 16.66 21.60
C SER A 43 3.93 15.80 22.85
N ASN A 44 2.88 15.68 23.68
CA ASN A 44 2.92 14.82 24.87
C ASN A 44 2.89 13.33 24.49
N ILE A 45 2.07 12.93 23.51
CA ILE A 45 2.04 11.55 22.99
C ILE A 45 3.41 11.18 22.39
N PHE A 46 3.96 12.05 21.56
CA PHE A 46 5.27 11.84 20.94
C PHE A 46 6.38 11.64 21.99
N THR A 47 6.35 12.44 23.06
CA THR A 47 7.32 12.34 24.16
C THR A 47 7.19 11.00 24.90
N ILE A 48 5.96 10.55 25.18
CA ILE A 48 5.71 9.27 25.85
C ILE A 48 6.17 8.09 24.98
N GLN A 49 5.79 8.07 23.69
CA GLN A 49 6.18 7.02 22.75
C GLN A 49 7.71 6.95 22.55
N TYR A 50 8.37 8.11 22.47
CA TYR A 50 9.83 8.19 22.38
C TYR A 50 10.51 7.57 23.60
N GLN A 51 9.97 7.83 24.79
CA GLN A 51 10.51 7.33 26.05
C GLN A 51 10.30 5.82 26.21
N GLU A 52 9.18 5.27 25.73
CA GLU A 52 8.95 3.82 25.66
C GLU A 52 9.89 3.13 24.66
N ARG A 53 10.14 3.75 23.49
CA ARG A 53 11.03 3.21 22.45
C ARG A 53 12.50 3.12 22.89
N LEU A 54 12.96 4.05 23.73
CA LEU A 54 14.31 4.03 24.31
C LEU A 54 14.54 2.91 25.33
N LEU A 55 13.45 2.36 25.91
CA LEU A 55 13.51 1.32 26.93
C LEU A 55 13.45 -0.10 26.35
N GLN A 56 13.11 -0.25 25.06
CA GLN A 56 13.12 -1.55 24.41
C GLN A 56 14.55 -1.97 24.03
N PRO A 57 14.88 -3.28 24.11
CA PRO A 57 16.10 -3.81 23.52
C PRO A 57 16.18 -3.35 22.07
N LYS A 58 17.32 -2.80 21.64
CA LYS A 58 17.51 -2.40 20.24
C LYS A 58 17.34 -3.63 19.37
N GLU A 59 16.17 -3.75 18.76
CA GLU A 59 15.81 -4.89 17.94
C GLU A 59 16.87 -5.08 16.85
N ALA A 60 17.17 -6.33 16.49
CA ALA A 60 18.15 -6.60 15.46
C ALA A 60 17.76 -5.86 14.17
N ALA A 61 18.74 -5.29 13.46
CA ALA A 61 18.49 -4.57 12.21
C ALA A 61 17.78 -5.48 11.19
N THR A 62 16.94 -4.88 10.35
CA THR A 62 16.30 -5.59 9.24
C THR A 62 17.37 -6.23 8.37
N ASN A 63 17.18 -7.51 8.02
CA ASN A 63 18.06 -8.27 7.15
C ASN A 63 17.20 -9.11 6.21
N LEU A 64 17.82 -9.80 5.25
CA LEU A 64 17.12 -10.51 4.19
C LEU A 64 16.17 -11.60 4.69
N SER A 65 16.44 -12.23 5.85
CA SER A 65 15.54 -13.23 6.41
C SER A 65 14.19 -12.63 6.80
N HIS A 66 14.12 -11.34 7.14
CA HIS A 66 12.88 -10.68 7.54
C HIS A 66 11.97 -10.29 6.36
N LEU A 67 12.39 -10.54 5.11
CA LEU A 67 11.62 -10.22 3.91
C LEU A 67 10.89 -11.47 3.40
N MET A 68 9.61 -11.31 3.09
CA MET A 68 8.76 -12.31 2.44
C MET A 68 8.39 -11.81 1.04
N PHE A 69 8.92 -12.45 0.00
CA PHE A 69 8.58 -12.11 -1.38
C PHE A 69 7.25 -12.76 -1.78
N VAL A 70 6.28 -11.97 -2.22
CA VAL A 70 5.01 -12.42 -2.81
C VAL A 70 5.00 -12.06 -4.28
N LEU A 71 5.45 -13.01 -5.10
CA LEU A 71 5.61 -12.81 -6.53
C LEU A 71 4.37 -13.33 -7.27
N VAL A 72 4.00 -12.67 -8.35
CA VAL A 72 2.84 -13.06 -9.15
C VAL A 72 3.23 -13.24 -10.61
N GLY A 73 2.70 -14.27 -11.25
CA GLY A 73 2.98 -14.55 -12.66
C GLY A 73 1.83 -15.26 -13.34
N SER A 74 2.10 -15.73 -14.56
CA SER A 74 1.22 -16.62 -15.29
C SER A 74 2.00 -17.79 -15.87
N SER A 75 1.39 -18.98 -15.79
CA SER A 75 1.89 -20.21 -16.42
C SER A 75 2.18 -20.00 -17.91
N ARG A 76 1.38 -19.18 -18.60
CA ARG A 76 1.52 -18.91 -20.05
C ARG A 76 2.79 -18.14 -20.42
N THR A 77 3.20 -17.17 -19.61
CA THR A 77 4.36 -16.29 -19.87
C THR A 77 5.65 -16.81 -19.25
N TRP A 78 5.55 -17.87 -18.44
CA TRP A 78 6.64 -18.34 -17.61
C TRP A 78 7.90 -18.74 -18.37
N ARG A 79 7.74 -19.33 -19.57
CA ARG A 79 8.88 -19.77 -20.42
C ARG A 79 9.92 -18.67 -20.60
N ASP A 80 9.44 -17.46 -20.90
CA ASP A 80 10.27 -16.31 -21.25
C ASP A 80 10.63 -15.47 -20.02
N ARG A 81 9.81 -15.52 -18.95
CA ARG A 81 9.99 -14.68 -17.77
C ARG A 81 10.80 -15.31 -16.65
N LYS A 82 10.93 -16.64 -16.60
CA LYS A 82 11.68 -17.34 -15.54
C LYS A 82 13.13 -16.87 -15.36
N VAL A 83 13.74 -16.33 -16.41
CA VAL A 83 15.12 -15.80 -16.38
C VAL A 83 15.26 -14.58 -15.48
N TYR A 84 14.21 -13.76 -15.35
CA TYR A 84 14.23 -12.58 -14.48
C TYR A 84 14.31 -13.00 -13.02
N LEU A 85 13.46 -13.92 -12.57
CA LEU A 85 13.52 -14.44 -11.20
C LEU A 85 14.82 -15.17 -10.91
N GLY A 86 15.32 -15.96 -11.87
CA GLY A 86 16.61 -16.63 -11.76
C GLY A 86 17.81 -15.68 -11.66
N SER A 87 17.67 -14.41 -12.03
CA SER A 87 18.78 -13.43 -11.99
C SER A 87 19.07 -12.86 -10.61
N TRP A 88 18.10 -12.91 -9.69
CA TRP A 88 18.22 -12.27 -8.37
C TRP A 88 17.81 -13.16 -7.21
N TRP A 89 16.97 -14.17 -7.43
CA TRP A 89 16.57 -15.11 -6.38
C TRP A 89 17.79 -15.86 -5.84
N ARG A 90 17.90 -15.96 -4.51
CA ARG A 90 19.02 -16.64 -3.84
C ARG A 90 18.51 -17.91 -3.17
N PRO A 91 18.69 -19.09 -3.76
CA PRO A 91 18.16 -20.34 -3.22
C PRO A 91 18.61 -20.56 -1.77
N ASN A 92 17.69 -20.99 -0.89
CA ASN A 92 17.90 -21.18 0.55
C ASN A 92 18.27 -19.90 1.35
N VAL A 93 18.24 -18.72 0.72
CA VAL A 93 18.55 -17.45 1.37
C VAL A 93 17.36 -16.49 1.30
N THR A 94 16.77 -16.30 0.12
CA THR A 94 15.53 -15.54 -0.04
C THR A 94 14.32 -16.39 0.35
N ARG A 95 13.32 -15.75 0.97
CA ARG A 95 12.07 -16.38 1.41
C ARG A 95 10.88 -15.78 0.67
N GLY A 96 9.95 -16.61 0.21
CA GLY A 96 8.84 -16.14 -0.60
C GLY A 96 8.13 -17.25 -1.35
N ASN A 97 7.15 -16.86 -2.15
CA ASN A 97 6.41 -17.75 -3.05
C ASN A 97 6.08 -17.00 -4.35
N ILE A 98 5.96 -17.75 -5.45
CA ILE A 98 5.38 -17.25 -6.70
C ILE A 98 4.01 -17.87 -6.94
N PHE A 99 3.04 -17.04 -7.31
CA PHE A 99 1.65 -17.44 -7.53
C PHE A 99 1.25 -17.40 -8.99
N PHE A 100 0.86 -18.54 -9.53
CA PHE A 100 0.34 -18.69 -10.90
C PHE A 100 -1.18 -18.82 -10.93
N ASP A 101 -1.72 -18.49 -12.10
CA ASP A 101 -3.11 -18.67 -12.47
C ASP A 101 -3.52 -20.14 -12.58
N VAL A 102 -2.64 -20.99 -13.07
CA VAL A 102 -2.82 -22.45 -13.19
C VAL A 102 -1.48 -23.17 -13.03
N GLU A 103 -1.52 -24.48 -12.85
CA GLU A 103 -0.31 -25.32 -12.86
C GLU A 103 0.46 -25.13 -14.20
N PRO A 104 1.80 -24.98 -14.17
CA PRO A 104 2.61 -24.92 -15.37
C PRO A 104 2.61 -26.24 -16.15
N SER A 105 2.91 -26.15 -17.44
CA SER A 105 3.05 -27.33 -18.32
C SER A 105 4.10 -28.32 -17.78
N GLU A 106 3.94 -29.60 -18.14
CA GLU A 106 4.84 -30.68 -17.70
C GLU A 106 6.32 -30.43 -18.05
N GLU A 107 6.62 -29.60 -19.04
CA GLU A 107 7.99 -29.21 -19.40
C GLU A 107 8.73 -28.45 -18.29
N PHE A 108 7.99 -27.88 -17.32
CA PHE A 108 8.55 -27.18 -16.16
C PHE A 108 8.63 -28.07 -14.91
N GLN A 109 8.37 -29.38 -15.06
CA GLN A 109 8.43 -30.35 -13.97
C GLN A 109 9.70 -31.22 -14.05
N PRO A 110 10.37 -31.51 -12.92
CA PRO A 110 10.07 -30.99 -11.59
C PRO A 110 10.40 -29.50 -11.46
N TRP A 111 9.62 -28.78 -10.65
CA TRP A 111 9.90 -27.38 -10.35
C TRP A 111 11.32 -27.19 -9.79
N SER A 112 12.07 -26.23 -10.33
CA SER A 112 13.46 -26.03 -9.93
C SER A 112 13.56 -25.53 -8.49
N PRO A 113 14.38 -26.16 -7.62
CA PRO A 113 14.65 -25.65 -6.28
C PRO A 113 15.47 -24.35 -6.29
N ALA A 114 16.01 -23.95 -7.45
CA ALA A 114 16.72 -22.69 -7.61
C ALA A 114 15.77 -21.49 -7.80
N LEU A 115 14.45 -21.71 -7.83
CA LEU A 115 13.43 -20.69 -8.01
C LEU A 115 12.57 -20.55 -6.74
N PRO A 116 11.80 -19.46 -6.60
CA PRO A 116 10.81 -19.36 -5.54
C PRO A 116 9.85 -20.56 -5.57
N PRO A 117 9.42 -21.09 -4.41
CA PRO A 117 8.37 -22.09 -4.36
C PRO A 117 7.11 -21.65 -5.12
N LEU A 118 6.63 -22.52 -6.00
CA LEU A 118 5.42 -22.28 -6.78
C LEU A 118 4.16 -22.57 -5.95
N LYS A 119 3.18 -21.69 -6.11
CA LYS A 119 1.79 -21.85 -5.65
C LYS A 119 0.85 -21.55 -6.82
N VAL A 120 -0.30 -22.21 -6.84
CA VAL A 120 -1.40 -21.89 -7.76
C VAL A 120 -2.48 -21.22 -6.94
N ASN A 121 -2.99 -20.09 -7.42
CA ASN A 121 -4.01 -19.35 -6.70
C ASN A 121 -5.31 -20.15 -6.55
N GLU A 122 -6.09 -19.83 -5.51
CA GLU A 122 -7.41 -20.43 -5.32
C GLU A 122 -8.37 -20.07 -6.48
N ASP A 123 -9.28 -21.00 -6.81
CA ASP A 123 -10.34 -20.73 -7.77
C ASP A 123 -11.30 -19.65 -7.25
N LEU A 124 -11.20 -18.45 -7.83
CA LEU A 124 -12.04 -17.31 -7.48
C LEU A 124 -13.54 -17.56 -7.67
N LYS A 125 -13.96 -18.56 -8.48
CA LYS A 125 -15.39 -18.90 -8.64
C LYS A 125 -16.06 -19.29 -7.33
N LYS A 126 -15.28 -19.66 -6.30
CA LYS A 126 -15.76 -19.96 -4.95
C LYS A 126 -16.22 -18.71 -4.19
N LEU A 127 -15.79 -17.52 -4.62
CA LEU A 127 -16.18 -16.25 -4.00
C LEU A 127 -17.57 -15.83 -4.47
N LYS A 128 -18.42 -15.38 -3.54
CA LYS A 128 -19.79 -14.91 -3.85
C LYS A 128 -19.77 -13.71 -4.81
N ILE A 129 -18.77 -12.84 -4.70
CA ILE A 129 -18.61 -11.66 -5.54
C ILE A 129 -18.16 -11.97 -6.98
N TYR A 130 -17.68 -13.18 -7.27
CA TYR A 130 -17.07 -13.55 -8.55
C TYR A 130 -17.82 -13.09 -9.81
N PRO A 131 -19.16 -13.21 -9.91
CA PRO A 131 -19.90 -12.78 -11.10
C PRO A 131 -19.85 -11.27 -11.35
N LYS A 132 -19.58 -10.47 -10.31
CA LYS A 132 -19.59 -8.99 -10.36
C LYS A 132 -18.20 -8.37 -10.53
N LEU A 133 -17.12 -9.18 -10.42
CA LEU A 133 -15.76 -8.68 -10.55
C LEU A 133 -15.50 -8.15 -11.96
N THR A 134 -15.10 -6.88 -12.07
CA THR A 134 -14.69 -6.25 -13.33
C THR A 134 -13.44 -6.91 -13.90
N ASN A 135 -12.44 -7.21 -13.06
CA ASN A 135 -11.19 -7.84 -13.49
C ASN A 135 -10.80 -9.00 -12.56
N ARG A 136 -11.13 -10.22 -13.00
CA ARG A 136 -10.88 -11.45 -12.25
C ARG A 136 -9.39 -11.77 -12.14
N ASN A 137 -8.61 -11.49 -13.19
CA ASN A 137 -7.17 -11.76 -13.18
C ASN A 137 -6.45 -10.87 -12.16
N HIS A 138 -6.84 -9.60 -12.09
CA HIS A 138 -6.28 -8.66 -11.12
C HIS A 138 -6.73 -8.97 -9.69
N THR A 139 -7.99 -9.41 -9.52
CA THR A 139 -8.47 -9.90 -8.22
C THR A 139 -7.67 -11.11 -7.74
N ARG A 140 -7.35 -12.04 -8.65
CA ARG A 140 -6.50 -13.22 -8.35
C ARG A 140 -5.11 -12.77 -7.88
N ILE A 141 -4.47 -11.90 -8.65
CA ILE A 141 -3.14 -11.35 -8.34
C ILE A 141 -3.16 -10.75 -6.93
N TYR A 142 -4.15 -9.90 -6.64
CA TYR A 142 -4.26 -9.22 -5.35
C TYR A 142 -4.42 -10.20 -4.17
N ARG A 143 -5.24 -11.25 -4.34
CA ARG A 143 -5.43 -12.28 -3.31
C ARG A 143 -4.17 -13.11 -3.02
N SER A 144 -3.11 -13.01 -3.82
CA SER A 144 -1.83 -13.69 -3.52
C SER A 144 -1.22 -13.24 -2.19
N ILE A 145 -1.49 -12.01 -1.73
CA ILE A 145 -1.08 -11.52 -0.40
C ILE A 145 -1.79 -12.34 0.69
N LEU A 146 -3.12 -12.42 0.61
CA LEU A 146 -3.96 -13.20 1.52
C LEU A 146 -3.60 -14.68 1.51
N GLU A 147 -3.42 -15.26 0.32
CA GLU A 147 -3.08 -16.67 0.17
C GLU A 147 -1.67 -16.97 0.69
N ASN A 148 -0.69 -16.09 0.49
CA ASN A 148 0.65 -16.22 1.08
C ASN A 148 0.61 -16.17 2.61
N TYR A 149 -0.12 -15.21 3.19
CA TYR A 149 -0.29 -15.10 4.65
C TYR A 149 -0.93 -16.35 5.26
N ARG A 150 -1.85 -17.00 4.54
CA ARG A 150 -2.48 -18.26 4.97
C ARG A 150 -1.53 -19.46 4.98
N LEU A 151 -0.38 -19.38 4.31
CA LEU A 151 0.62 -20.46 4.31
C LEU A 151 1.37 -20.58 5.65
N LYS A 152 1.32 -19.54 6.51
CA LYS A 152 1.98 -19.53 7.82
C LYS A 152 3.48 -19.82 7.76
N GLN A 153 4.14 -19.23 6.75
CA GLN A 153 5.60 -19.29 6.53
C GLN A 153 6.32 -18.00 6.99
N ASP A 154 5.64 -17.24 7.84
CA ASP A 154 5.86 -15.83 8.09
C ASP A 154 6.46 -15.53 9.47
N GLU A 155 7.03 -16.55 10.13
CA GLU A 155 7.80 -16.40 11.37
C GLU A 155 8.92 -15.36 11.19
N ASP A 156 9.01 -14.39 12.09
CA ASP A 156 9.97 -13.26 12.03
C ASP A 156 9.93 -12.43 10.72
N VAL A 157 8.85 -12.50 9.93
CA VAL A 157 8.67 -11.57 8.80
C VAL A 157 8.41 -10.17 9.33
N ARG A 158 9.09 -9.19 8.75
CA ARG A 158 8.85 -7.77 8.97
C ARG A 158 8.22 -7.09 7.76
N TRP A 159 8.51 -7.60 6.57
CA TRP A 159 8.11 -6.98 5.31
C TRP A 159 7.64 -8.02 4.31
N TYR A 160 6.47 -7.77 3.72
CA TYR A 160 6.03 -8.43 2.51
C TYR A 160 6.44 -7.56 1.32
N VAL A 161 7.28 -8.10 0.44
CA VAL A 161 7.73 -7.43 -0.78
C VAL A 161 7.05 -8.08 -1.96
N THR A 162 6.30 -7.32 -2.74
CA THR A 162 5.51 -7.82 -3.85
C THR A 162 6.12 -7.41 -5.19
N GLY A 163 5.87 -8.19 -6.23
CA GLY A 163 6.29 -7.87 -7.59
C GLY A 163 5.84 -8.92 -8.60
N ASP A 164 6.06 -8.62 -9.87
CA ASP A 164 5.69 -9.49 -10.98
C ASP A 164 6.80 -10.51 -11.30
N ASP A 165 6.49 -11.49 -12.15
CA ASP A 165 7.43 -12.51 -12.63
C ASP A 165 8.51 -11.97 -13.58
N ASP A 166 8.41 -10.71 -13.98
CA ASP A 166 9.40 -9.92 -14.71
C ASP A 166 10.05 -8.79 -13.87
N SER A 167 9.75 -8.70 -12.57
CA SER A 167 10.42 -7.76 -11.65
C SER A 167 11.80 -8.30 -11.21
N VAL A 168 12.80 -7.40 -11.17
CA VAL A 168 14.18 -7.70 -10.73
C VAL A 168 14.48 -6.95 -9.44
N PHE A 169 14.80 -7.69 -8.37
CA PHE A 169 15.07 -7.12 -7.06
C PHE A 169 16.56 -7.13 -6.71
N PHE A 170 17.10 -5.97 -6.36
CA PHE A 170 18.42 -5.84 -5.75
C PHE A 170 18.26 -6.08 -4.24
N VAL A 171 18.26 -7.35 -3.82
CA VAL A 171 17.78 -7.73 -2.47
C VAL A 171 18.56 -7.11 -1.31
N ASP A 172 19.86 -6.84 -1.46
CA ASP A 172 20.63 -6.16 -0.41
C ASP A 172 20.21 -4.69 -0.31
N ASN A 173 19.99 -4.02 -1.44
CA ASN A 173 19.45 -2.65 -1.47
C ASN A 173 18.03 -2.61 -0.89
N MET A 174 17.21 -3.65 -1.10
CA MET A 174 15.87 -3.74 -0.51
C MET A 174 15.95 -3.79 1.01
N VAL A 175 16.90 -4.56 1.56
CA VAL A 175 17.15 -4.57 3.01
C VAL A 175 17.56 -3.19 3.51
N ASP A 176 18.50 -2.52 2.84
CA ASP A 176 18.96 -1.18 3.22
C ASP A 176 17.80 -0.16 3.20
N VAL A 177 16.96 -0.21 2.16
CA VAL A 177 15.77 0.65 2.05
C VAL A 177 14.79 0.41 3.19
N LEU A 178 14.40 -0.85 3.42
CA LEU A 178 13.39 -1.19 4.43
C LEU A 178 13.91 -1.04 5.86
N SER A 179 15.24 -1.05 6.06
CA SER A 179 15.86 -0.78 7.37
C SER A 179 15.65 0.65 7.88
N LYS A 180 15.24 1.58 7.01
CA LYS A 180 14.95 2.99 7.36
C LYS A 180 13.62 3.15 8.10
N TYR A 181 12.72 2.19 7.97
CA TYR A 181 11.35 2.26 8.46
C TYR A 181 11.16 1.40 9.71
N ASP A 182 10.24 1.82 10.57
CA ASP A 182 9.87 1.08 11.78
C ASP A 182 8.92 -0.06 11.38
N HIS A 183 9.41 -1.30 11.32
CA HIS A 183 8.61 -2.44 10.85
C HIS A 183 7.45 -2.80 11.78
N THR A 184 7.40 -2.24 12.98
CA THR A 184 6.28 -2.43 13.93
C THR A 184 5.09 -1.53 13.62
N GLU A 185 5.27 -0.53 12.76
CA GLU A 185 4.22 0.37 12.30
C GLU A 185 3.66 -0.06 10.94
N LYS A 186 2.48 0.45 10.58
CA LYS A 186 1.83 0.16 9.29
C LYS A 186 2.46 1.01 8.18
N HIS A 187 3.11 0.36 7.23
CA HIS A 187 3.81 1.02 6.12
C HIS A 187 3.43 0.41 4.78
N TYR A 188 3.09 1.27 3.83
CA TYR A 188 2.98 0.97 2.41
C TYR A 188 4.04 1.77 1.66
N ILE A 189 5.05 1.09 1.10
CA ILE A 189 6.24 1.73 0.54
C ILE A 189 6.37 1.35 -0.93
N GLY A 190 6.61 2.33 -1.79
CA GLY A 190 6.84 2.10 -3.22
C GLY A 190 6.92 3.39 -4.01
N MET A 191 6.69 3.32 -5.32
CA MET A 191 6.73 4.48 -6.21
C MET A 191 5.65 4.39 -7.29
N PHE A 192 5.18 5.54 -7.74
CA PHE A 192 4.35 5.65 -8.94
C PHE A 192 5.13 5.25 -10.21
N SER A 193 4.44 5.06 -11.34
CA SER A 193 5.08 4.65 -12.59
C SER A 193 5.93 5.77 -13.21
N GLU A 194 6.98 5.45 -13.95
CA GLU A 194 7.73 6.43 -14.74
C GLU A 194 6.92 6.96 -15.93
N THR A 195 5.83 6.28 -16.31
CA THR A 195 4.98 6.66 -17.43
C THR A 195 3.91 7.67 -16.99
N ILE A 196 4.03 8.92 -17.48
CA ILE A 196 3.11 10.03 -17.18
C ILE A 196 1.64 9.66 -17.43
N LYS A 197 1.37 8.93 -18.53
CA LYS A 197 0.00 8.51 -18.89
C LYS A 197 -0.60 7.60 -17.83
N SER A 198 0.19 6.65 -17.32
CA SER A 198 -0.24 5.72 -16.27
C SER A 198 -0.56 6.50 -15.00
N ASN A 199 0.32 7.41 -14.59
CA ASN A 199 0.09 8.20 -13.38
C ASN A 199 -1.09 9.17 -13.48
N PHE A 200 -1.30 9.81 -14.63
CA PHE A 200 -2.46 10.70 -14.82
C PHE A 200 -3.78 9.96 -14.62
N HIS A 201 -3.84 8.67 -14.96
CA HIS A 201 -5.04 7.86 -14.80
C HIS A 201 -5.30 7.43 -13.35
N PHE A 202 -4.27 7.43 -12.49
CA PHE A 202 -4.31 6.93 -11.11
C PHE A 202 -3.85 7.97 -10.07
N SER A 203 -3.86 9.26 -10.45
CA SER A 203 -3.57 10.40 -9.57
C SER A 203 -2.22 10.39 -8.84
N PHE A 204 -1.23 9.60 -9.29
CA PHE A 204 0.12 9.50 -8.68
C PHE A 204 0.16 8.97 -7.22
N ASP A 205 -0.96 8.47 -6.68
CA ASP A 205 -1.09 8.15 -5.24
C ASP A 205 -1.00 6.64 -4.93
N MET A 206 -0.46 5.83 -5.84
CA MET A 206 -0.30 4.39 -5.64
C MET A 206 1.07 3.88 -6.10
N ALA A 207 1.59 2.88 -5.38
CA ALA A 207 2.73 2.11 -5.88
C ALA A 207 2.24 1.14 -6.95
N PHE A 208 2.96 1.09 -8.07
CA PHE A 208 2.60 0.16 -9.14
C PHE A 208 3.28 -1.20 -8.96
N GLY A 209 2.52 -2.29 -9.15
CA GLY A 209 2.97 -3.66 -8.91
C GLY A 209 4.17 -4.07 -9.76
N GLY A 210 4.27 -3.59 -11.01
CA GLY A 210 5.40 -3.92 -11.89
C GLY A 210 6.74 -3.35 -11.42
N GLY A 211 6.71 -2.24 -10.68
CA GLY A 211 7.90 -1.69 -10.00
C GLY A 211 8.18 -2.31 -8.63
N GLY A 212 7.26 -3.14 -8.14
CA GLY A 212 7.22 -3.70 -6.80
C GLY A 212 6.80 -2.69 -5.73
N TYR A 213 6.39 -3.21 -4.58
CA TYR A 213 6.15 -2.42 -3.37
C TYR A 213 6.40 -3.28 -2.13
N ALA A 214 6.50 -2.63 -0.96
CA ALA A 214 6.62 -3.30 0.32
C ALA A 214 5.50 -2.92 1.27
N LEU A 215 4.99 -3.91 2.01
CA LEU A 215 4.02 -3.76 3.09
C LEU A 215 4.67 -4.24 4.38
N SER A 216 4.56 -3.48 5.48
CA SER A 216 5.00 -4.00 6.78
C SER A 216 4.09 -5.12 7.26
N TYR A 217 4.62 -6.01 8.10
CA TYR A 217 3.87 -7.15 8.64
C TYR A 217 2.55 -6.75 9.33
N PRO A 218 2.51 -5.73 10.23
CA PRO A 218 1.26 -5.30 10.88
C PRO A 218 0.22 -4.77 9.90
N LEU A 219 0.65 -4.20 8.76
CA LEU A 219 -0.26 -3.79 7.70
C LEU A 219 -0.86 -4.99 6.96
N VAL A 220 -0.04 -5.99 6.64
CA VAL A 220 -0.52 -7.21 6.01
C VAL A 220 -1.50 -7.94 6.92
N GLU A 221 -1.20 -8.06 8.21
CA GLU A 221 -2.09 -8.68 9.20
C GLU A 221 -3.46 -8.00 9.23
N ALA A 222 -3.50 -6.67 9.30
CA ALA A 222 -4.75 -5.92 9.25
C ALA A 222 -5.46 -6.05 7.88
N LEU A 223 -4.69 -6.06 6.79
CA LEU A 223 -5.23 -6.13 5.44
C LEU A 223 -5.92 -7.45 5.16
N VAL A 224 -5.33 -8.58 5.54
CA VAL A 224 -5.88 -9.90 5.20
C VAL A 224 -7.23 -10.20 5.86
N GLU A 225 -7.55 -9.52 6.96
CA GLU A 225 -8.87 -9.61 7.61
C GLU A 225 -9.97 -8.92 6.78
N GLU A 226 -9.63 -7.85 6.08
CA GLU A 226 -10.57 -7.03 5.30
C GLU A 226 -10.41 -7.18 3.77
N LEU A 227 -9.42 -7.93 3.29
CA LEU A 227 -9.04 -7.96 1.88
C LEU A 227 -10.20 -8.39 0.96
N ASP A 228 -10.90 -9.47 1.32
CA ASP A 228 -12.05 -9.94 0.53
C ASP A 228 -13.22 -8.92 0.63
N ASN A 229 -13.49 -8.32 1.80
CA ASN A 229 -14.51 -7.26 1.95
C ASN A 229 -14.19 -6.03 1.10
N CYS A 230 -12.91 -5.66 1.01
CA CYS A 230 -12.45 -4.56 0.17
C CYS A 230 -12.65 -4.87 -1.31
N ILE A 231 -12.33 -6.10 -1.75
CA ILE A 231 -12.63 -6.57 -3.12
C ILE A 231 -14.14 -6.49 -3.39
N GLU A 232 -14.99 -6.86 -2.44
CA GLU A 232 -16.45 -6.74 -2.60
C GLU A 232 -16.90 -5.29 -2.75
N ARG A 233 -16.33 -4.38 -1.95
CA ARG A 233 -16.64 -2.94 -1.97
C ARG A 233 -16.22 -2.29 -3.29
N TYR A 234 -15.03 -2.62 -3.79
CA TYR A 234 -14.43 -2.03 -4.98
C TYR A 234 -14.41 -3.01 -6.17
N HIS A 235 -15.39 -3.92 -6.25
CA HIS A 235 -15.46 -4.96 -7.28
C HIS A 235 -15.45 -4.43 -8.72
N TYR A 236 -15.79 -3.15 -8.90
CA TYR A 236 -15.84 -2.46 -10.17
C TYR A 236 -14.47 -1.96 -10.66
N ILE A 237 -13.46 -1.90 -9.79
CA ILE A 237 -12.11 -1.43 -10.12
C ILE A 237 -11.41 -2.44 -11.03
N TRP A 238 -10.82 -1.94 -12.12
CA TRP A 238 -10.16 -2.79 -13.12
C TRP A 238 -8.67 -3.04 -12.84
N ALA A 239 -7.94 -2.04 -12.34
CA ALA A 239 -6.48 -2.14 -12.10
C ALA A 239 -6.18 -2.64 -10.69
N VAL A 240 -5.25 -3.60 -10.55
CA VAL A 240 -4.91 -4.20 -9.24
C VAL A 240 -4.26 -3.19 -8.31
N ASP A 241 -3.34 -2.37 -8.82
CA ASP A 241 -2.63 -1.35 -8.03
C ASP A 241 -3.60 -0.32 -7.43
N HIS A 242 -4.62 0.07 -8.21
CA HIS A 242 -5.65 1.01 -7.75
C HIS A 242 -6.56 0.37 -6.68
N LEU A 243 -6.97 -0.89 -6.89
CA LEU A 243 -7.74 -1.64 -5.91
C LEU A 243 -6.99 -1.73 -4.57
N GLN A 244 -5.71 -2.10 -4.63
CA GLN A 244 -4.85 -2.15 -3.46
C GLN A 244 -4.74 -0.80 -2.75
N SER A 245 -4.47 0.27 -3.50
CA SER A 245 -4.36 1.61 -2.92
C SER A 245 -5.62 2.00 -2.15
N LEU A 246 -6.81 1.68 -2.69
CA LEU A 246 -8.09 1.93 -2.01
C LEU A 246 -8.23 1.08 -0.74
N CYS A 247 -7.86 -0.20 -0.78
CA CYS A 247 -7.91 -1.05 0.40
C CYS A 247 -6.97 -0.60 1.52
N LEU A 248 -5.77 -0.14 1.17
CA LEU A 248 -4.80 0.37 2.14
C LEU A 248 -5.26 1.72 2.72
N ALA A 249 -5.87 2.57 1.89
CA ALA A 249 -6.49 3.83 2.34
C ALA A 249 -7.68 3.57 3.30
N ASP A 250 -8.49 2.52 3.08
CA ASP A 250 -9.55 2.11 4.01
C ASP A 250 -9.00 1.73 5.40
N LEU A 251 -7.73 1.31 5.48
CA LEU A 251 -7.01 1.04 6.73
C LEU A 251 -6.28 2.27 7.30
N GLY A 252 -6.43 3.43 6.66
CA GLY A 252 -5.80 4.69 7.06
C GLY A 252 -4.30 4.76 6.74
N VAL A 253 -3.81 4.01 5.75
CA VAL A 253 -2.39 3.98 5.37
C VAL A 253 -2.19 4.56 3.98
N ASP A 254 -1.44 5.66 3.92
CA ASP A 254 -1.04 6.31 2.68
C ASP A 254 0.29 5.75 2.14
N LEU A 255 0.51 5.93 0.84
CA LEU A 255 1.75 5.56 0.17
C LEU A 255 2.93 6.41 0.69
N SER A 256 3.95 5.73 1.20
CA SER A 256 5.28 6.28 1.44
C SER A 256 6.13 6.17 0.19
N LEU A 257 6.35 7.30 -0.48
CA LEU A 257 7.15 7.36 -1.71
C LEU A 257 8.63 7.08 -1.43
N GLU A 258 9.17 6.03 -2.04
CA GLU A 258 10.57 5.64 -1.91
C GLU A 258 11.23 5.44 -3.27
N LYS A 259 12.32 6.16 -3.51
CA LYS A 259 13.07 6.04 -4.77
C LYS A 259 13.76 4.68 -4.85
N GLY A 260 13.80 4.10 -6.05
CA GLY A 260 14.42 2.79 -6.29
C GLY A 260 13.43 1.70 -6.67
N PHE A 261 12.13 1.94 -6.49
CA PHE A 261 11.07 1.18 -7.13
C PHE A 261 10.80 1.77 -8.52
N HIS A 262 10.92 0.95 -9.55
CA HIS A 262 10.94 1.39 -10.94
C HIS A 262 10.03 0.55 -11.81
N GLN A 263 9.05 1.18 -12.45
CA GLN A 263 8.16 0.54 -13.42
C GLN A 263 8.42 1.06 -14.84
N VAL A 264 9.06 0.21 -15.64
CA VAL A 264 9.20 0.42 -17.09
C VAL A 264 8.11 -0.37 -17.81
N SER A 265 6.96 0.28 -18.02
CA SER A 265 5.80 -0.30 -18.73
C SER A 265 5.35 0.50 -19.95
#